data_AF-A0A7H8K536-F1
#
_entry.id   AF-A0A7H8K536-F1
#
_cell.length_a   1.000
_cell.length_b   1.000
_cell.length_c   1.000
_cell.angle_alpha   90.00
_cell.angle_beta   90.00
_cell.angle_gamma   90.00
#
_symmetry.space_group_name_H-M   'P 1'
#
loop_
_entity.id
_entity.type
_entity.pdbx_description
1 polymer ?
#
loop_
_entity_poly.entity_id
_entity_poly.type
_entity_poly.pdbx_seq_one_letter_code
_entity_poly.pdbx_strand_id
1 'polypeptide(L)' 'MTSGNPGGRRDDDRAVDLSDDDFVVLPEQSADDTDRGWGERTGGNDDRLLAERPPHWH' A
#
# COMPACT_ATOMS: atom_id res chain seq x y z
N MET A 1 34.09 4.11 -5.33
CA MET A 1 34.11 3.08 -4.27
C MET A 1 33.29 1.91 -4.80
N THR A 2 33.94 0.77 -5.07
CA THR A 2 33.25 -0.46 -5.47
C THR A 2 32.90 -1.25 -4.22
N SER A 3 31.64 -1.63 -4.09
CA SER A 3 31.21 -2.71 -3.21
C SER A 3 30.12 -3.45 -3.97
N GLY A 4 30.54 -4.50 -4.69
CA GLY A 4 29.62 -5.48 -5.20
C GLY A 4 29.03 -6.28 -4.04
N ASN A 5 27.72 -6.46 -4.08
CA ASN A 5 27.09 -7.60 -3.45
C ASN A 5 26.77 -8.62 -4.56
N PRO A 6 27.29 -9.86 -4.52
CA PRO A 6 26.97 -10.87 -5.52
C PRO A 6 25.58 -11.44 -5.22
N GLY A 7 24.56 -10.75 -5.70
CA GLY A 7 23.15 -11.14 -5.50
C GLY A 7 22.23 -10.39 -6.45
N GLY A 8 22.61 -10.33 -7.73
CA GLY A 8 21.93 -9.59 -8.78
C GLY A 8 20.61 -10.21 -9.22
N ARG A 9 19.64 -10.31 -8.31
CA ARG A 9 18.23 -10.36 -8.69
C ARG A 9 17.64 -9.03 -8.26
N ARG A 10 16.98 -8.33 -9.20
CA ARG A 10 16.16 -7.17 -8.82
C ARG A 10 15.10 -7.70 -7.86
N ASP A 11 14.61 -6.89 -6.93
CA ASP A 11 13.48 -7.32 -6.08
C ASP A 11 12.31 -7.83 -6.93
N ASP A 12 12.13 -7.28 -8.13
CA ASP A 12 11.16 -7.75 -9.15
C ASP A 12 11.39 -9.20 -9.64
N ASP A 13 12.62 -9.71 -9.60
CA ASP A 13 12.97 -11.08 -10.03
C ASP A 13 12.85 -12.10 -8.89
N ARG A 14 12.40 -11.68 -7.69
CA ARG A 14 12.19 -12.57 -6.55
C ARG A 14 10.94 -13.41 -6.78
N ALA A 15 11.12 -14.73 -6.83
CA ALA A 15 9.98 -15.66 -6.84
C ALA A 15 9.16 -15.48 -5.55
N VAL A 16 7.88 -15.19 -5.70
CA VAL A 16 6.89 -15.16 -4.63
C VAL A 16 6.30 -16.56 -4.51
N ASP A 17 6.35 -17.14 -3.31
CA ASP A 17 5.68 -18.39 -3.04
C ASP A 17 4.18 -18.11 -2.90
N LEU A 18 3.37 -18.78 -3.72
CA LEU A 18 1.91 -18.67 -3.74
C LEU A 18 1.28 -19.98 -3.25
N SER A 19 1.98 -20.74 -2.42
CA SER A 19 1.43 -21.91 -1.75
C SER A 19 0.23 -21.53 -0.88
N ASP A 20 -0.83 -22.34 -0.95
CA ASP A 20 -2.12 -22.13 -0.26
C ASP A 20 -2.00 -22.02 1.27
N ASP A 21 -0.90 -22.51 1.86
CA ASP A 21 -0.61 -22.47 3.30
C ASP A 21 -0.42 -21.04 3.86
N ASP A 22 0.03 -20.09 3.05
CA ASP A 22 0.22 -18.68 3.45
C ASP A 22 -0.96 -17.77 3.05
N PHE A 23 -1.97 -18.31 2.35
CA PHE A 23 -3.16 -17.55 1.96
C PHE A 23 -4.14 -17.43 3.12
N VAL A 24 -3.89 -16.45 3.99
CA VAL A 24 -4.90 -16.03 4.97
C VAL A 24 -6.01 -15.30 4.22
N VAL A 25 -7.18 -15.94 4.11
CA VAL A 25 -8.39 -15.27 3.61
C VAL A 25 -8.72 -14.14 4.57
N LEU A 26 -8.41 -12.92 4.15
CA LEU A 26 -8.77 -11.73 4.91
C LEU A 26 -10.29 -11.64 5.02
N PRO A 27 -10.79 -11.02 6.10
CA PRO A 27 -12.20 -10.64 6.17
C PRO A 27 -12.62 -9.82 4.94
N GLU A 28 -13.92 -9.76 4.64
CA GLU A 28 -14.44 -8.97 3.52
C GLU A 28 -14.01 -7.49 3.56
N GLN A 29 -13.61 -6.98 4.73
CA GLN A 29 -13.02 -5.67 4.92
C GLN A 29 -11.70 -5.81 5.69
N SER A 30 -10.61 -5.34 5.09
CA SER A 30 -9.28 -5.32 5.72
C SER A 30 -9.12 -4.12 6.66
N ALA A 31 -8.17 -4.20 7.59
CA ALA A 31 -7.85 -3.08 8.48
C ALA A 31 -7.20 -1.90 7.73
N ASP A 32 -6.61 -2.16 6.56
CA ASP A 32 -6.03 -1.13 5.69
C ASP A 32 -7.09 -0.41 4.83
N ASP A 33 -8.30 -0.97 4.69
CA ASP A 33 -9.43 -0.32 4.00
C ASP A 33 -10.07 0.83 4.80
N THR A 34 -9.53 1.13 5.97
CA THR A 34 -9.95 2.27 6.77
C THR A 34 -8.81 3.25 6.91
N ASP A 35 -9.12 4.55 6.74
CA ASP A 35 -8.15 5.65 6.91
C ASP A 35 -7.69 5.81 8.39
N ARG A 36 -8.15 4.93 9.30
CA ARG A 36 -7.73 4.90 10.70
C ARG A 36 -6.24 4.56 10.78
N GLY A 37 -5.48 5.46 11.41
CA GLY A 37 -4.02 5.30 11.53
C GLY A 37 -3.22 5.96 10.40
N TRP A 38 -3.87 6.44 9.34
CA TRP A 38 -3.25 7.20 8.24
C TRP A 38 -3.15 8.72 8.54
N GLY A 39 -3.36 9.13 9.79
CA GLY A 39 -3.30 10.52 10.23
C GLY A 39 -4.63 11.30 10.18
N GLU A 40 -5.74 10.60 9.92
CA GLU A 40 -7.07 11.20 9.83
C GLU A 40 -7.52 11.84 11.15
N ARG A 41 -8.01 13.08 11.08
CA ARG A 41 -8.63 13.77 12.22
C ARG A 41 -10.10 13.35 12.26
N THR A 42 -10.69 13.17 13.45
CA THR A 42 -12.08 12.71 13.64
C THR A 42 -13.18 13.65 13.11
N GLY A 43 -12.85 14.63 12.28
CA GLY A 43 -13.77 15.56 11.61
C GLY A 43 -13.55 15.54 10.11
N GLY A 44 -14.64 15.62 9.34
CA GLY A 44 -14.66 15.41 7.89
C GLY A 44 -13.56 16.15 7.13
N ASN A 45 -12.85 15.40 6.29
CA ASN A 45 -11.75 15.87 5.44
C ASN A 45 -12.26 16.38 4.08
N ASP A 46 -13.58 16.31 3.85
CA ASP A 46 -14.22 16.56 2.56
C ASP A 46 -13.87 17.95 2.01
N ASP A 47 -13.89 18.99 2.86
CA ASP A 47 -13.55 20.36 2.47
C ASP A 47 -12.10 20.49 1.96
N ARG A 48 -11.15 19.80 2.59
CA ARG A 48 -9.74 19.81 2.18
C ARG A 48 -9.53 18.96 0.93
N LEU A 49 -10.16 17.79 0.85
CA LEU A 49 -10.07 16.89 -0.30
C LEU A 49 -10.68 17.53 -1.56
N LEU A 50 -11.75 18.30 -1.42
CA LEU A 50 -12.32 19.09 -2.51
C LEU A 50 -11.42 20.26 -2.91
N ALA A 51 -10.78 20.94 -1.95
CA ALA A 51 -9.87 22.05 -2.22
C ALA A 51 -8.56 21.60 -2.91
N GLU A 52 -8.05 20.41 -2.58
CA GLU A 52 -6.81 19.83 -3.12
C GLU A 52 -7.07 18.85 -4.28
N ARG A 53 -8.28 18.85 -4.85
CA ARG A 53 -8.71 17.90 -5.87
C ARG A 53 -7.77 17.87 -7.08
N PRO A 54 -7.19 16.70 -7.43
CA PRO A 54 -6.46 16.51 -8.66
C PRO A 54 -7.31 16.81 -9.90
N PRO A 55 -6.69 17.34 -10.98
CA PRO A 55 -7.41 17.76 -12.18
C PRO A 55 -8.12 16.63 -12.95
N HIS A 56 -7.78 15.36 -12.67
CA HIS A 56 -8.40 14.20 -13.31
C HIS A 56 -9.64 13.67 -12.57
N TRP A 57 -9.99 14.24 -11.40
CA TRP A 57 -11.26 13.91 -10.72
C TRP A 57 -12.39 14.71 -11.39
N HIS A 58 -13.12 14.05 -12.28
CA HIS A 58 -14.26 14.58 -13.02
C HIS A 58 -15.50 13.72 -12.79
#